data_AF-A0A5S4WDB6-F1
#
_entry.id   AF-A0A5S4WDB6-F1
#
_cell.length_a   1.000
_cell.length_b   1.000
_cell.length_c   1.000
_cell.angle_alpha   90.00
_cell.angle_beta   90.00
_cell.angle_gamma   90.00
#
_symmetry.space_group_name_H-M   'P 1'
#
loop_
_entity.id
_entity.type
_entity.pdbx_description
1 polymer ?
#
loop_
_entity_poly.entity_id
_entity_poly.type
_entity_poly.pdbx_seq_one_letter_code
_entity_poly.pdbx_strand_id
1 'polypeptide(L)' 'MPRFFFVVADGRNMEIQNDGLELPDRDAAWVEATTACGELLRDLDGKLLPGDQWCMKVKDATGADIYLLEFKTSAV' A
#
# COMPACT_ATOMS: atom_id res chain seq x y z
N MET A 1 21.40 -2.06 -3.17
CA MET A 1 20.32 -1.90 -2.17
C MET A 1 19.19 -2.84 -2.57
N PRO A 2 18.48 -3.49 -1.62
CA PRO A 2 17.32 -4.31 -1.95
C PRO A 2 16.21 -3.47 -2.62
N ARG A 3 15.43 -4.12 -3.48
CA ARG A 3 14.30 -3.50 -4.18
C ARG A 3 13.00 -3.97 -3.56
N PHE A 4 12.08 -3.04 -3.35
CA PHE A 4 10.76 -3.30 -2.78
C PHE A 4 9.67 -2.80 -3.72
N PHE A 5 8.57 -3.54 -3.80
CA PHE A 5 7.43 -3.21 -4.66
C PHE A 5 6.20 -2.95 -3.80
N PHE A 6 5.45 -1.91 -4.14
CA PHE A 6 4.28 -1.46 -3.42
C PHE A 6 3.08 -1.65 -4.35
N VAL A 7 2.18 -2.56 -3.98
CA VAL A 7 0.98 -2.91 -4.74
C VAL A 7 -0.22 -2.38 -3.98
N VAL A 8 -0.94 -1.42 -4.57
CA VAL A 8 -2.10 -0.76 -3.97
C VAL A 8 -3.37 -1.23 -4.65
N ALA A 9 -4.40 -1.53 -3.88
CA ALA A 9 -5.75 -1.81 -4.36
C ALA A 9 -6.77 -0.97 -3.57
N ASP A 10 -7.68 -0.30 -4.27
CA ASP A 10 -8.70 0.59 -3.68
C ASP A 10 -10.11 -0.06 -3.62
N GLY A 11 -10.18 -1.38 -3.75
CA GLY A 11 -11.43 -2.14 -3.74
C GLY A 11 -12.21 -2.10 -5.06
N ARG A 12 -11.77 -1.32 -6.07
CA ARG A 12 -12.44 -1.19 -7.38
C ARG A 12 -11.77 -2.00 -8.50
N ASN A 13 -11.12 -3.11 -8.13
CA ASN A 13 -10.47 -4.09 -9.02
C ASN A 13 -9.22 -3.61 -9.79
N MET A 14 -8.66 -2.43 -9.47
CA MET A 14 -7.39 -2.02 -10.07
C MET A 14 -6.27 -2.13 -9.04
N GLU A 15 -5.36 -3.08 -9.27
CA GLU A 15 -4.08 -3.14 -8.56
C GLU A 15 -3.07 -2.27 -9.30
N ILE A 16 -2.51 -1.28 -8.62
CA ILE A 16 -1.42 -0.46 -9.14
C ILE A 16 -0.15 -0.86 -8.40
N GLN A 17 0.86 -1.25 -9.16
CA GLN A 17 2.19 -1.54 -8.64
C GLN A 17 3.15 -0.45 -9.10
N ASN A 18 4.04 -0.01 -8.22
CA ASN A 18 5.14 0.87 -8.60
C ASN A 18 6.26 0.13 -9.36
N ASP A 19 7.20 0.87 -9.95
CA ASP A 19 8.36 0.32 -10.69
C ASP A 19 9.42 -0.38 -9.81
N GLY A 20 9.17 -0.44 -8.50
CA GLY A 20 10.08 -0.90 -7.48
C GLY A 20 11.03 0.20 -7.01
N LEU A 21 11.19 0.30 -5.69
CA LEU A 21 12.03 1.30 -5.03
C LEU A 21 13.23 0.65 -4.37
N GLU A 22 14.42 1.22 -4.55
CA GLU A 22 15.63 0.76 -3.86
C GLU A 22 15.72 1.41 -2.48
N LEU A 23 15.68 0.59 -1.43
CA LEU A 23 15.75 1.04 -0.05
C LEU A 23 16.83 0.26 0.70
N PRO A 24 17.39 0.80 1.81
CA PRO A 24 18.46 0.13 2.54
C PRO A 24 18.07 -1.24 3.12
N ASP A 25 16.87 -1.33 3.69
CA ASP A 25 16.37 -2.49 4.41
C ASP A 25 14.83 -2.51 4.48
N ARG A 26 14.29 -3.48 5.21
CA ARG A 26 12.84 -3.64 5.39
C ARG A 26 12.22 -2.55 6.28
N ASP A 27 12.98 -1.99 7.22
CA ASP A 27 12.48 -0.92 8.10
C ASP A 27 12.27 0.37 7.30
N ALA A 28 13.20 0.70 6.39
CA ALA A 28 13.02 1.78 5.44
C ALA A 28 11.81 1.55 4.52
N ALA A 29 11.57 0.31 4.08
CA ALA A 29 10.36 -0.03 3.31
C ALA A 29 9.07 0.16 4.11
N TRP A 30 9.09 -0.09 5.41
CA TRP A 30 7.96 0.18 6.30
C TRP A 30 7.69 1.69 6.46
N VAL A 31 8.74 2.50 6.63
CA VAL A 31 8.62 3.97 6.71
C VAL A 31 8.03 4.52 5.41
N GLU A 32 8.50 4.05 4.26
CA GLU A 32 7.95 4.45 2.96
C GLU A 32 6.48 4.01 2.82
N ALA A 33 6.17 2.76 3.14
CA ALA A 33 4.81 2.21 3.02
C ALA A 33 3.78 2.99 3.84
N THR A 34 4.13 3.32 5.09
CA THR A 34 3.23 4.06 5.99
C THR A 34 3.07 5.51 5.56
N THR A 35 4.13 6.15 5.07
CA THR A 35 4.08 7.51 4.52
C THR A 35 3.19 7.56 3.27
N ALA A 36 3.46 6.70 2.28
CA ALA A 36 2.68 6.62 1.05
C ALA A 36 1.21 6.24 1.30
N CYS A 37 0.94 5.35 2.26
CA CYS A 37 -0.42 5.02 2.68
C CYS A 37 -1.18 6.28 3.15
N GLY A 38 -0.56 7.11 3.99
CA GLY A 38 -1.19 8.36 4.46
C GLY A 38 -1.50 9.34 3.32
N GLU A 39 -0.58 9.47 2.35
CA GLU A 39 -0.77 10.32 1.17
C GLU A 39 -1.89 9.80 0.27
N LEU A 40 -1.89 8.50 -0.04
CA LEU A 40 -2.91 7.88 -0.88
C LEU A 40 -4.30 7.94 -0.25
N LEU A 41 -4.40 7.67 1.06
CA LEU A 41 -5.67 7.79 1.78
C LEU A 41 -6.20 9.23 1.79
N ARG A 42 -5.30 10.23 1.89
CA ARG A 42 -5.67 11.64 1.79
C ARG A 42 -6.23 11.96 0.40
N ASP A 43 -5.62 11.43 -0.66
CA ASP A 43 -6.03 11.66 -2.05
C ASP A 43 -7.33 10.94 -2.44
N LEU A 44 -7.77 9.96 -1.66
CA LEU A 44 -9.09 9.35 -1.84
C LEU A 44 -10.22 10.37 -1.67
N ASP A 45 -10.03 11.44 -0.89
CA ASP A 45 -10.93 12.61 -0.82
C ASP A 45 -12.43 12.23 -0.74
N GLY A 46 -12.76 11.33 0.20
CA GLY A 46 -14.14 10.85 0.43
C GLY A 46 -14.64 9.76 -0.52
N LYS A 47 -13.81 9.29 -1.47
CA LYS A 47 -14.18 8.22 -2.42
C LYS A 47 -14.18 6.82 -1.81
N LEU A 48 -13.56 6.65 -0.64
CA LEU A 48 -13.60 5.38 0.09
C LEU A 48 -14.90 5.32 0.90
N LEU A 49 -15.90 4.64 0.33
CA LEU A 49 -17.26 4.59 0.87
C LEU A 49 -17.39 3.48 1.91
N PRO A 50 -18.35 3.58 2.85
CA PRO A 50 -18.64 2.48 3.78
C PRO A 50 -18.81 1.13 3.09
N GLY A 51 -18.05 0.13 3.51
CA GLY A 51 -18.01 -1.19 2.90
C GLY A 51 -16.87 -1.39 1.89
N ASP A 52 -16.21 -0.30 1.47
CA ASP A 52 -14.99 -0.37 0.66
C ASP A 52 -13.80 -0.80 1.52
N GLN A 53 -12.84 -1.45 0.86
CA GLN A 53 -11.55 -1.80 1.41
C GLN A 53 -10.44 -1.21 0.55
N TRP A 54 -9.49 -0.56 1.20
CA TRP A 54 -8.21 -0.17 0.60
C TRP A 54 -7.10 -1.03 1.19
N CYS A 55 -6.14 -1.46 0.38
CA CYS A 55 -4.95 -2.14 0.88
C CYS A 55 -3.69 -1.80 0.08
N MET A 56 -2.55 -1.94 0.76
CA MET A 56 -1.22 -1.88 0.17
C MET A 56 -0.41 -3.10 0.62
N LYS A 57 0.09 -3.88 -0.34
CA LYS A 57 1.07 -4.95 -0.11
C LYS A 57 2.46 -4.44 -0.45
N VAL A 58 3.43 -4.75 0.42
CA VAL A 58 4.84 -4.50 0.16
C VAL A 58 5.52 -5.84 -0.09
N LYS A 59 6.17 -5.97 -1.25
CA LYS A 59 6.91 -7.14 -1.67
C LYS A 59 8.41 -6.86 -1.66
N ASP A 60 9.21 -7.84 -1.27
CA ASP A 60 10.67 -7.76 -1.48
C ASP A 60 11.07 -8.22 -2.89
N ALA A 61 12.38 -8.18 -3.18
CA ALA A 61 12.94 -8.55 -4.47
C ALA A 61 12.70 -10.01 -4.87
N THR A 62 12.31 -10.88 -3.93
CA THR A 62 11.94 -12.28 -4.23
C THR A 62 10.47 -12.41 -4.64
N GLY A 63 9.69 -11.34 -4.52
CA GLY A 63 8.25 -11.31 -4.76
C GLY A 63 7.42 -11.69 -3.52
N ALA A 64 8.07 -11.97 -2.39
CA ALA A 64 7.41 -12.32 -1.13
C ALA A 64 6.75 -11.09 -0.51
N ASP A 65 5.48 -11.23 -0.10
CA ASP A 65 4.78 -10.20 0.68
C ASP A 65 5.43 -10.11 2.08
N ILE A 66 5.98 -8.95 2.40
CA ILE A 66 6.64 -8.69 3.69
C ILE A 66 5.80 -7.78 4.60
N TYR A 67 4.92 -6.95 4.03
CA TYR A 67 3.97 -6.12 4.77
C TYR A 67 2.62 -6.03 4.07
N LEU A 68 1.57 -5.82 4.86
CA LEU A 68 0.22 -5.54 4.41
C LEU A 68 -0.37 -4.41 5.28
N LEU A 69 -0.81 -3.34 4.63
CA LEU A 69 -1.61 -2.29 5.24
C LEU A 69 -3.04 -2.43 4.73
N GLU A 70 -4.02 -2.48 5.65
CA GLU A 70 -5.44 -2.56 5.30
C GLU A 70 -6.21 -1.42 5.99
N PHE A 71 -7.07 -0.76 5.22
CA PHE A 71 -8.04 0.21 5.74
C PHE A 71 -9.44 -0.22 5.33
N LYS A 72 -10.32 -0.41 6.32
CA LYS A 72 -11.69 -0.89 6.14
C LYS A 72 -12.66 0.14 6.67
N THR A 73 -13.72 0.37 5.92
CA THR A 73 -14.78 1.30 6.31
C THR A 73 -16.07 0.52 6.57
N SER A 74 -16.90 1.02 7.48
CA SER A 74 -18.19 0.41 7.80
C SER A 74 -19.18 1.49 8.18
N ALA A 75 -20.45 1.31 7.82
CA ALA A 75 -21.54 2.14 8.33
C ALA A 75 -21.89 1.67 9.74
N VAL A 76 -22.20 2.61 10.63
CA VAL A 76 -22.59 2.36 12.04
C VAL A 76 -24.04 2.80 12.23
#